data_AF-A0A420DW62-F1
#
_entry.id   AF-A0A420DW62-F1
#
_cell.length_a   1.000
_cell.length_b   1.000
_cell.length_c   1.000
_cell.angle_alpha   90.00
_cell.angle_beta   90.00
_cell.angle_gamma   90.00
#
_symmetry.space_group_name_H-M   'P 1'
#
loop_
_entity.id
_entity.type
_entity.pdbx_description
1 polymer ?
#
loop_
_entity_poly.entity_id
_entity_poly.type
_entity_poly.pdbx_seq_one_letter_code
_entity_poly.pdbx_strand_id
1 'polypeptide(L)'
;MVHKIKAEINKVYFINKYTLVHILNGTGSIQVDFNSYNNWKDKAIFLEKGQYIKFLSDDFVVRFIDFPDDIIFKSKDVRVLFKHLISLGYINFNQCKDCKSFLKSGVFNDNMSNLIDVSTEQWFWQNPFHANKDEYQLIFDVKDVIDKEYTNKINTTTLIHHLSSSNNNVQHLVKDKLGITINKLIHNKLLAENKKEVAFTNKSIQEIAYDQGYKDPAYFNRVFKNSVGQTPKQFRDAFDYENRDAFSQDLIELINLFHKEEHSLGFYADKMNVSVKALSKKVKHKMNNSLGQLIRSQIIQSAKTMLAEDEPVKEVAFALGFEEANHFSSFFTNHVGVSPSAFKK
;
A
#
# COMPACT_ATOMS: atom_id res chain seq x y z
N MET A 1 -10.85 4.98 8.13
CA MET A 1 -10.58 6.35 7.60
C MET A 1 -11.05 6.37 6.16
N VAL A 2 -11.72 7.44 5.70
CA VAL A 2 -12.23 7.52 4.32
C VAL A 2 -11.63 8.73 3.64
N HIS A 3 -11.03 8.52 2.47
CA HIS A 3 -10.47 9.62 1.67
C HIS A 3 -10.71 9.40 0.19
N LYS A 4 -10.83 10.50 -0.57
CA LYS A 4 -11.10 10.51 -2.00
C LYS A 4 -9.94 11.18 -2.73
N ILE A 5 -9.50 10.58 -3.83
CA ILE A 5 -8.43 11.12 -4.66
C ILE A 5 -8.79 11.09 -6.15
N LYS A 6 -8.17 11.98 -6.94
CA LYS A 6 -8.00 11.77 -8.37
C LYS A 6 -6.69 11.00 -8.54
N ALA A 7 -6.76 9.80 -9.12
CA ALA A 7 -5.60 8.94 -9.27
C ALA A 7 -4.66 9.49 -10.34
N GLU A 8 -3.37 9.45 -10.05
CA GLU A 8 -2.32 9.78 -11.02
C GLU A 8 -2.00 8.52 -11.83
N ILE A 9 -1.87 8.68 -13.14
CA ILE A 9 -1.54 7.58 -14.04
C ILE A 9 -0.19 6.98 -13.65
N ASN A 10 -0.13 5.65 -13.60
CA ASN A 10 1.05 4.86 -13.22
C ASN A 10 1.63 5.11 -11.82
N LYS A 11 0.99 5.94 -10.98
CA LYS A 11 1.40 6.08 -9.58
C LYS A 11 1.07 4.81 -8.81
N VAL A 12 2.03 4.39 -7.99
CA VAL A 12 1.89 3.26 -7.07
C VAL A 12 1.28 3.74 -5.77
N TYR A 13 0.16 3.14 -5.37
CA TYR A 13 -0.50 3.39 -4.09
C TYR A 13 -0.35 2.13 -3.22
N PHE A 14 0.49 2.21 -2.19
CA PHE A 14 0.66 1.12 -1.23
C PHE A 14 -0.49 1.08 -0.23
N ILE A 15 -0.94 -0.14 0.07
CA ILE A 15 -2.04 -0.41 0.99
C ILE A 15 -1.46 -0.79 2.34
N ASN A 16 -1.66 0.08 3.33
CA ASN A 16 -1.07 -0.07 4.67
C ASN A 16 -2.06 -0.61 5.71
N LYS A 17 -3.34 -0.64 5.37
CA LYS A 17 -4.48 -1.12 6.18
C LYS A 17 -5.38 -1.97 5.30
N TYR A 18 -6.23 -2.80 5.90
CA TYR A 18 -7.35 -3.38 5.13
C TYR A 18 -8.18 -2.26 4.53
N THR A 19 -8.31 -2.25 3.20
CA THR A 19 -8.87 -1.10 2.48
C THR A 19 -9.84 -1.55 1.40
N LEU A 20 -11.02 -0.92 1.32
CA LEU A 20 -11.91 -1.01 0.17
C LEU A 20 -11.65 0.18 -0.76
N VAL A 21 -11.20 -0.10 -1.98
CA VAL A 21 -10.98 0.88 -3.03
C VAL A 21 -12.19 0.91 -3.95
N HIS A 22 -13.01 1.95 -3.82
CA HIS A 22 -14.20 2.17 -4.62
C HIS A 22 -13.91 3.11 -5.79
N ILE A 23 -14.09 2.62 -7.01
CA ILE A 23 -13.96 3.42 -8.22
C ILE A 23 -15.25 4.22 -8.44
N LEU A 24 -15.18 5.54 -8.25
CA LEU A 24 -16.32 6.45 -8.40
C LEU A 24 -16.51 6.90 -9.85
N ASN A 25 -15.40 7.09 -10.57
CA ASN A 25 -15.37 7.44 -11.97
C ASN A 25 -14.04 6.96 -12.57
N GLY A 26 -14.00 6.84 -13.89
CA GLY A 26 -12.81 6.44 -14.64
C GLY A 26 -13.02 5.17 -15.43
N THR A 27 -12.30 5.07 -16.54
CA THR A 27 -12.35 3.97 -17.48
C THR A 27 -10.92 3.52 -17.80
N GLY A 28 -10.73 2.22 -17.94
CA GLY A 28 -9.42 1.65 -18.24
C GLY A 28 -9.05 0.53 -17.28
N SER A 29 -7.75 0.31 -17.19
CA SER A 29 -7.17 -0.83 -16.49
C SER A 29 -6.59 -0.38 -15.16
N ILE A 30 -6.68 -1.25 -14.17
CA ILE A 30 -5.96 -1.14 -12.91
C ILE A 30 -4.91 -2.24 -12.85
N GLN A 31 -3.90 -2.05 -12.02
CA GLN A 31 -2.94 -3.10 -11.70
C GLN A 31 -2.87 -3.29 -10.19
N VAL A 32 -3.01 -4.53 -9.72
CA VAL A 32 -2.84 -4.90 -8.31
C VAL A 32 -1.80 -6.01 -8.24
N ASP A 33 -0.74 -5.80 -7.45
CA ASP A 33 0.36 -6.76 -7.26
C ASP A 33 0.87 -7.37 -8.60
N PHE A 34 1.19 -6.51 -9.56
CA PHE A 34 1.72 -6.83 -10.90
C PHE A 34 0.73 -7.51 -11.85
N ASN A 35 -0.51 -7.72 -11.44
CA ASN A 35 -1.56 -8.27 -12.27
C ASN A 35 -2.45 -7.15 -12.77
N SER A 36 -2.69 -7.10 -14.07
CA SER A 36 -3.54 -6.08 -14.69
C SER A 36 -4.96 -6.59 -14.82
N TYR A 37 -5.92 -5.72 -14.52
CA TYR A 37 -7.33 -6.05 -14.54
C TYR A 37 -8.12 -4.96 -15.24
N ASN A 38 -9.12 -5.38 -16.01
CA ASN A 38 -9.96 -4.50 -16.84
C ASN A 38 -11.42 -4.52 -16.32
N ASN A 39 -12.25 -3.61 -16.83
CA ASN A 39 -13.69 -3.57 -16.54
C ASN A 39 -14.00 -3.39 -15.04
N TRP A 40 -13.45 -2.33 -14.46
CA TRP A 40 -13.65 -1.97 -13.04
C TRP A 40 -14.62 -0.82 -12.79
N LYS A 41 -15.27 -0.34 -13.86
CA LYS A 41 -16.40 0.57 -13.73
C LYS A 41 -17.48 -0.11 -12.88
N ASP A 42 -17.99 0.60 -11.88
CA ASP A 42 -19.01 0.12 -10.93
C ASP A 42 -18.58 -1.07 -10.04
N LYS A 43 -17.27 -1.18 -9.76
CA LYS A 43 -16.74 -2.15 -8.81
C LYS A 43 -15.97 -1.47 -7.67
N ALA A 44 -15.90 -2.16 -6.54
CA ALA A 44 -14.97 -1.83 -5.47
C ALA A 44 -14.11 -3.04 -5.13
N ILE A 45 -12.83 -2.80 -4.82
CA ILE A 45 -11.81 -3.83 -4.63
C ILE A 45 -11.41 -3.84 -3.17
N PHE A 46 -11.48 -4.97 -2.51
CA PHE A 46 -10.83 -5.15 -1.22
C PHE A 46 -9.34 -5.34 -1.45
N LEU A 47 -8.50 -4.72 -0.64
CA LEU A 47 -7.04 -4.90 -0.67
C LEU A 47 -6.51 -5.10 0.74
N GLU A 48 -5.60 -6.05 0.89
CA GLU A 48 -4.92 -6.36 2.15
C GLU A 48 -3.65 -5.53 2.35
N LYS A 49 -3.18 -5.46 3.59
CA LYS A 49 -1.93 -4.77 3.93
C LYS A 49 -0.75 -5.36 3.16
N GLY A 50 0.09 -4.49 2.62
CA GLY A 50 1.28 -4.85 1.84
C GLY A 50 1.03 -5.05 0.35
N GLN A 51 -0.21 -4.95 -0.13
CA GLN A 51 -0.51 -4.87 -1.56
C GLN A 51 -0.29 -3.45 -2.09
N TYR A 52 -0.23 -3.32 -3.42
CA TYR A 52 -0.33 -2.01 -4.07
C TYR A 52 -1.35 -2.03 -5.20
N ILE A 53 -1.84 -0.84 -5.54
CA ILE A 53 -2.65 -0.59 -6.73
C ILE A 53 -2.03 0.52 -7.59
N LYS A 54 -2.07 0.36 -8.92
CA LYS A 54 -1.80 1.41 -9.91
C LYS A 54 -3.04 1.61 -10.78
N PHE A 55 -3.27 2.85 -11.19
CA PHE A 55 -4.28 3.22 -12.16
C PHE A 55 -3.58 3.51 -13.49
N LEU A 56 -4.00 2.83 -14.56
CA LEU A 56 -3.35 2.91 -15.88
C LEU A 56 -4.09 3.88 -16.82
N SER A 57 -4.89 4.79 -16.25
CA SER A 57 -5.62 5.88 -16.92
C SER A 57 -5.65 7.11 -16.00
N ASP A 58 -5.84 8.29 -16.55
CA ASP A 58 -5.81 9.60 -15.86
C ASP A 58 -7.20 10.10 -15.40
N ASP A 59 -8.25 9.39 -15.76
CA ASP A 59 -9.65 9.72 -15.48
C ASP A 59 -10.20 9.08 -14.19
N PHE A 60 -9.38 8.27 -13.50
CA PHE A 60 -9.80 7.58 -12.29
C PHE A 60 -10.01 8.53 -11.11
N VAL A 61 -11.22 8.53 -10.57
CA VAL A 61 -11.57 9.13 -9.29
C VAL A 61 -11.95 8.01 -8.34
N VAL A 62 -11.21 7.87 -7.25
CA VAL A 62 -11.34 6.73 -6.35
C VAL A 62 -11.51 7.17 -4.91
N ARG A 63 -12.21 6.35 -4.14
CA ARG A 63 -12.40 6.49 -2.70
C ARG A 63 -11.76 5.29 -2.01
N PHE A 64 -10.86 5.56 -1.08
CA PHE A 64 -10.27 4.56 -0.20
C PHE A 64 -11.04 4.58 1.13
N ILE A 65 -11.43 3.40 1.59
CA ILE A 65 -12.13 3.19 2.85
C ILE A 65 -11.28 2.22 3.67
N ASP A 66 -10.52 2.76 4.60
CA ASP A 66 -9.65 1.99 5.49
C ASP A 66 -10.45 1.47 6.68
N PHE A 67 -10.35 0.17 6.93
CA PHE A 67 -10.93 -0.50 8.07
C PHE A 67 -9.95 -0.49 9.27
N PRO A 68 -10.44 -0.39 10.52
CA PRO A 68 -9.60 -0.50 11.71
C PRO A 68 -9.08 -1.94 11.91
N ASP A 69 -7.83 -2.09 12.33
CA ASP A 69 -7.06 -3.34 12.19
C ASP A 69 -7.45 -4.50 13.15
N ASP A 70 -8.16 -4.28 14.28
CA ASP A 70 -8.03 -5.27 15.38
C ASP A 70 -9.31 -6.01 15.84
N ILE A 71 -10.50 -5.42 15.73
CA ILE A 71 -11.72 -5.95 16.40
C ILE A 71 -12.80 -6.41 15.41
N ILE A 72 -12.92 -5.77 14.24
CA ILE A 72 -14.00 -6.03 13.28
C ILE A 72 -13.74 -7.32 12.46
N PHE A 73 -12.47 -7.68 12.25
CA PHE A 73 -12.04 -8.88 11.50
C PHE A 73 -11.91 -10.16 12.36
N LYS A 74 -12.41 -10.15 13.61
CA LYS A 74 -12.45 -11.35 14.45
C LYS A 74 -13.45 -12.40 13.93
N SER A 75 -14.46 -11.96 13.17
CA SER A 75 -15.33 -12.86 12.41
C SER A 75 -14.53 -13.51 11.28
N LYS A 76 -14.46 -14.85 11.30
CA LYS A 76 -13.88 -15.67 10.24
C LYS A 76 -14.48 -15.37 8.86
N ASP A 77 -15.77 -15.05 8.83
CA ASP A 77 -16.55 -14.83 7.61
C ASP A 77 -16.12 -13.54 6.88
N VAL A 78 -15.65 -12.51 7.59
CA VAL A 78 -15.26 -11.22 7.00
C VAL A 78 -13.89 -11.24 6.34
N ARG A 79 -12.94 -12.04 6.88
CA ARG A 79 -11.55 -12.12 6.38
C ARG A 79 -11.46 -12.55 4.92
N VAL A 80 -12.47 -13.30 4.49
CA VAL A 80 -12.68 -13.85 3.16
C VAL A 80 -12.53 -12.80 2.05
N LEU A 81 -13.02 -11.58 2.29
CA LEU A 81 -13.09 -10.52 1.27
C LEU A 81 -11.71 -10.01 0.82
N PHE A 82 -10.72 -10.07 1.70
CA PHE A 82 -9.38 -9.51 1.49
C PHE A 82 -8.39 -10.55 0.94
N LYS A 83 -8.79 -11.81 0.88
CA LYS A 83 -7.90 -12.93 0.62
C LYS A 83 -7.93 -13.31 -0.87
N HIS A 84 -7.11 -12.62 -1.66
CA HIS A 84 -7.01 -12.80 -3.12
C HIS A 84 -6.23 -14.06 -3.53
N LEU A 85 -6.84 -15.23 -3.33
CA LEU A 85 -6.20 -16.52 -3.63
C LEU A 85 -6.03 -16.82 -5.13
N ILE A 86 -7.00 -16.41 -5.95
CA ILE A 86 -6.97 -16.62 -7.42
C ILE A 86 -7.39 -15.35 -8.16
N SER A 87 -8.41 -14.67 -7.64
CA SER A 87 -8.95 -13.43 -8.20
C SER A 87 -9.10 -12.38 -7.10
N LEU A 88 -9.17 -11.12 -7.52
CA LEU A 88 -9.45 -10.02 -6.60
C LEU A 88 -10.84 -10.20 -6.00
N GLY A 89 -10.96 -9.93 -4.71
CA GLY A 89 -12.24 -9.83 -4.01
C GLY A 89 -12.84 -8.49 -4.39
N TYR A 90 -14.01 -8.52 -5.02
CA TYR A 90 -14.67 -7.29 -5.46
C TYR A 90 -16.17 -7.31 -5.22
N ILE A 91 -16.70 -6.11 -5.02
CA ILE A 91 -18.11 -5.81 -5.00
C ILE A 91 -18.50 -5.37 -6.41
N ASN A 92 -19.52 -5.98 -6.98
CA ASN A 92 -20.15 -5.50 -8.22
C ASN A 92 -21.46 -4.79 -7.87
N PHE A 93 -21.49 -3.46 -8.02
CA PHE A 93 -22.66 -2.66 -7.64
C PHE A 93 -23.86 -2.88 -8.55
N ASN A 94 -23.66 -3.42 -9.76
CA ASN A 94 -24.77 -3.78 -10.65
C ASN A 94 -25.46 -5.07 -10.22
N GLN A 95 -24.80 -5.87 -9.38
CA GLN A 95 -25.32 -7.14 -8.87
C GLN A 95 -25.72 -7.08 -7.39
N CYS A 96 -25.54 -5.92 -6.73
CA CYS A 96 -25.93 -5.70 -5.34
C CYS A 96 -26.57 -4.30 -5.18
N LYS A 97 -27.90 -4.24 -5.27
CA LYS A 97 -28.66 -2.99 -5.11
C LYS A 97 -28.49 -2.40 -3.71
N ASP A 98 -28.42 -3.27 -2.70
CA ASP A 98 -28.24 -2.86 -1.30
C ASP A 98 -26.87 -2.22 -1.09
N CYS A 99 -25.79 -2.82 -1.61
CA CYS A 99 -24.44 -2.24 -1.61
C CYS A 99 -24.40 -0.83 -2.23
N LYS A 100 -25.15 -0.62 -3.31
CA LYS A 100 -25.25 0.68 -4.00
C LYS A 100 -26.02 1.72 -3.19
N SER A 101 -27.01 1.30 -2.40
CA SER A 101 -27.77 2.16 -1.48
C SER A 101 -26.90 2.61 -0.31
N PHE A 102 -26.20 1.68 0.35
CA PHE A 102 -25.37 1.96 1.53
C PHE A 102 -24.18 2.89 1.25
N LEU A 103 -23.52 2.77 0.09
CA LEU A 103 -22.42 3.68 -0.27
C LEU A 103 -22.88 5.09 -0.68
N LYS A 104 -24.18 5.26 -0.98
CA LYS A 104 -24.81 6.55 -1.27
C LYS A 104 -25.33 7.23 0.01
N SER A 105 -25.91 6.48 0.94
CA SER A 105 -26.45 6.99 2.20
C SER A 105 -25.38 6.96 3.30
N GLY A 106 -24.46 7.92 3.29
CA GLY A 106 -23.69 8.31 4.49
C GLY A 106 -22.70 7.28 5.05
N VAL A 107 -21.52 7.17 4.44
CA VAL A 107 -20.31 6.54 5.03
C VAL A 107 -19.76 7.36 6.23
N PHE A 108 -20.50 8.38 6.68
CA PHE A 108 -20.17 9.24 7.82
C PHE A 108 -20.94 8.88 9.11
N ASN A 109 -21.82 7.87 9.09
CA ASN A 109 -22.43 7.33 10.30
C ASN A 109 -21.76 6.00 10.68
N ASP A 110 -21.66 5.75 11.99
CA ASP A 110 -20.87 4.73 12.70
C ASP A 110 -21.02 3.24 12.30
N ASN A 111 -21.65 2.90 11.17
CA ASN A 111 -21.96 1.52 10.76
C ASN A 111 -21.03 0.97 9.67
N MET A 112 -19.72 1.00 9.88
CA MET A 112 -18.73 0.30 9.03
C MET A 112 -18.94 -1.23 9.03
N SER A 113 -19.48 -1.79 10.13
CA SER A 113 -19.86 -3.21 10.26
C SER A 113 -20.87 -3.63 9.19
N ASN A 114 -21.86 -2.80 8.89
CA ASN A 114 -22.93 -3.15 7.94
C ASN A 114 -22.40 -3.25 6.50
N LEU A 115 -21.40 -2.44 6.12
CA LEU A 115 -20.75 -2.55 4.81
C LEU A 115 -20.04 -3.90 4.66
N ILE A 116 -19.36 -4.33 5.74
CA ILE A 116 -18.66 -5.60 5.80
C ILE A 116 -19.65 -6.77 5.72
N ASP A 117 -20.75 -6.72 6.47
CA ASP A 117 -21.74 -7.80 6.51
C ASP A 117 -22.37 -8.01 5.12
N VAL A 118 -22.83 -6.93 4.49
CA VAL A 118 -23.43 -6.97 3.14
C VAL A 118 -22.42 -7.45 2.09
N SER A 119 -21.16 -7.02 2.20
CA SER A 119 -20.11 -7.45 1.27
C SER A 119 -19.77 -8.92 1.44
N THR A 120 -19.76 -9.41 2.68
CA THR A 120 -19.51 -10.82 3.03
C THR A 120 -20.61 -11.71 2.47
N GLU A 121 -21.87 -11.29 2.62
CA GLU A 121 -23.00 -11.98 2.00
C GLU A 121 -22.85 -12.01 0.48
N GLN A 122 -22.63 -10.87 -0.19
CA GLN A 122 -22.48 -10.83 -1.65
C GLN A 122 -21.34 -11.73 -2.15
N TRP A 123 -20.20 -11.74 -1.47
CA TRP A 123 -19.08 -12.59 -1.87
C TRP A 123 -19.41 -14.06 -1.71
N PHE A 124 -20.07 -14.44 -0.61
CA PHE A 124 -20.56 -15.80 -0.42
C PHE A 124 -21.55 -16.21 -1.52
N TRP A 125 -22.42 -15.29 -1.95
CA TRP A 125 -23.31 -15.49 -3.10
C TRP A 125 -22.58 -15.64 -4.44
N GLN A 126 -21.43 -14.97 -4.62
CA GLN A 126 -20.60 -15.14 -5.82
C GLN A 126 -19.90 -16.51 -5.85
N ASN A 127 -19.70 -17.14 -4.68
CA ASN A 127 -19.07 -18.45 -4.46
C ASN A 127 -18.04 -18.85 -5.54
N PRO A 128 -16.96 -18.05 -5.75
CA PRO A 128 -16.09 -18.22 -6.93
C PRO A 128 -15.37 -19.57 -6.97
N PHE A 129 -15.29 -20.27 -5.83
CA PHE A 129 -14.60 -21.56 -5.69
C PHE A 129 -15.58 -22.74 -5.59
N HIS A 130 -16.90 -22.50 -5.64
CA HIS A 130 -17.93 -23.52 -5.42
C HIS A 130 -17.66 -24.34 -4.15
N ALA A 131 -17.33 -23.65 -3.06
CA ALA A 131 -17.00 -24.22 -1.76
C ALA A 131 -18.13 -23.99 -0.76
N ASN A 132 -18.27 -24.89 0.21
CA ASN A 132 -19.12 -24.66 1.38
C ASN A 132 -18.36 -23.85 2.45
N LYS A 133 -19.05 -23.46 3.53
CA LYS A 133 -18.47 -22.60 4.60
C LYS A 133 -17.20 -23.19 5.24
N ASP A 134 -17.18 -24.48 5.52
CA ASP A 134 -16.04 -25.14 6.17
C ASP A 134 -14.85 -25.29 5.22
N GLU A 135 -15.12 -25.63 3.96
CA GLU A 135 -14.13 -25.68 2.90
C GLU A 135 -13.48 -24.31 2.67
N TYR A 136 -14.28 -23.24 2.69
CA TYR A 136 -13.79 -21.88 2.63
C TYR A 136 -12.86 -21.56 3.79
N GLN A 137 -13.29 -21.86 5.01
CA GLN A 137 -12.48 -21.61 6.19
C GLN A 137 -11.09 -22.26 6.06
N LEU A 138 -11.05 -23.52 5.63
CA LEU A 138 -9.81 -24.26 5.48
C LEU A 138 -8.90 -23.68 4.39
N ILE A 139 -9.47 -23.31 3.23
CA ILE A 139 -8.74 -22.64 2.15
C ILE A 139 -8.11 -21.31 2.64
N PHE A 140 -8.81 -20.58 3.49
CA PHE A 140 -8.33 -19.32 4.04
C PHE A 140 -7.31 -19.47 5.16
N ASP A 141 -7.42 -20.52 5.97
CA ASP A 141 -6.42 -20.87 6.97
C ASP A 141 -5.09 -21.25 6.27
N VAL A 142 -5.16 -21.95 5.13
CA VAL A 142 -3.97 -22.20 4.27
C VAL A 142 -3.32 -20.89 3.85
N LYS A 143 -4.09 -19.90 3.36
CA LYS A 143 -3.54 -18.59 2.98
C LYS A 143 -2.89 -17.88 4.18
N ASP A 144 -3.53 -17.86 5.34
CA ASP A 144 -2.99 -17.20 6.54
C ASP A 144 -1.64 -17.77 6.95
N VAL A 145 -1.52 -19.10 6.94
CA VAL A 145 -0.25 -19.76 7.26
C VAL A 145 0.82 -19.38 6.23
N ILE A 146 0.48 -19.34 4.93
CA ILE A 146 1.42 -18.90 3.89
C ILE A 146 1.85 -17.45 4.13
N ASP A 147 0.92 -16.53 4.32
CA ASP A 147 1.25 -15.10 4.47
C ASP A 147 2.05 -14.80 5.73
N LYS A 148 1.86 -15.59 6.79
CA LYS A 148 2.60 -15.43 8.04
C LYS A 148 3.99 -16.08 8.00
N GLU A 149 4.13 -17.23 7.33
CA GLU A 149 5.31 -18.08 7.43
C GLU A 149 6.16 -18.15 6.15
N TYR A 150 5.79 -17.43 5.07
CA TYR A 150 6.54 -17.51 3.80
C TYR A 150 8.03 -17.17 3.94
N THR A 151 8.40 -16.27 4.86
CA THR A 151 9.79 -15.91 5.15
C THR A 151 10.58 -17.04 5.81
N ASN A 152 9.89 -17.96 6.49
CA ASN A 152 10.48 -19.06 7.25
C ASN A 152 10.72 -20.31 6.39
N LYS A 153 10.74 -20.17 5.05
CA LYS A 153 10.97 -21.27 4.08
C LYS A 153 9.99 -22.43 4.28
N ILE A 154 8.72 -22.09 4.55
CA ILE A 154 7.66 -23.06 4.73
C ILE A 154 7.47 -23.96 3.50
N ASN A 155 7.22 -25.24 3.74
CA ASN A 155 6.85 -26.21 2.72
C ASN A 155 5.46 -26.80 3.04
N THR A 156 4.90 -27.59 2.11
CA THR A 156 3.56 -28.18 2.26
C THR A 156 3.40 -28.96 3.56
N THR A 157 4.40 -29.73 3.99
CA THR A 157 4.35 -30.54 5.21
C THR A 157 4.29 -29.67 6.46
N THR A 158 5.18 -28.68 6.55
CA THR A 158 5.23 -27.74 7.68
C THR A 158 3.95 -26.90 7.74
N LEU A 159 3.43 -26.46 6.59
CA LEU A 159 2.15 -25.76 6.49
C LEU A 159 1.00 -26.58 7.04
N ILE A 160 0.88 -27.86 6.66
CA ILE A 160 -0.18 -28.74 7.15
C ILE A 160 -0.06 -28.93 8.66
N HIS A 161 1.16 -29.02 9.20
CA HIS A 161 1.37 -29.10 10.64
C HIS A 161 0.92 -27.82 11.39
N HIS A 162 1.06 -26.65 10.78
CA HIS A 162 0.57 -25.39 11.35
C HIS A 162 -0.96 -25.26 11.31
N LEU A 163 -1.64 -25.97 10.40
CA LEU A 163 -3.09 -26.09 10.42
C LEU A 163 -3.47 -27.02 11.57
N SER A 164 -4.12 -26.48 12.62
CA SER A 164 -4.47 -27.20 13.85
C SER A 164 -5.59 -28.25 13.68
N SER A 165 -5.72 -28.85 12.50
CA SER A 165 -6.60 -29.96 12.19
C SER A 165 -5.88 -30.79 11.14
N SER A 166 -5.59 -32.04 11.48
CA SER A 166 -5.04 -33.07 10.60
C SER A 166 -6.04 -33.43 9.49
N ASN A 167 -6.30 -32.47 8.60
CA ASN A 167 -7.14 -32.68 7.45
C ASN A 167 -6.25 -33.26 6.35
N ASN A 168 -6.14 -34.59 6.32
CA ASN A 168 -5.45 -35.34 5.26
C ASN A 168 -5.96 -34.97 3.85
N ASN A 169 -7.08 -34.24 3.75
CA ASN A 169 -7.70 -33.80 2.51
C ASN A 169 -7.43 -32.33 2.11
N VAL A 170 -6.67 -31.53 2.88
CA VAL A 170 -6.50 -30.09 2.56
C VAL A 170 -5.82 -29.85 1.22
N GLN A 171 -4.86 -30.70 0.85
CA GLN A 171 -4.19 -30.61 -0.45
C GLN A 171 -5.16 -30.88 -1.60
N HIS A 172 -6.02 -31.89 -1.44
CA HIS A 172 -7.04 -32.22 -2.43
C HIS A 172 -8.06 -31.10 -2.52
N LEU A 173 -8.55 -30.59 -1.39
CA LEU A 173 -9.51 -29.48 -1.35
C LEU A 173 -8.96 -28.25 -2.08
N VAL A 174 -7.73 -27.84 -1.75
CA VAL A 174 -7.08 -26.69 -2.41
C VAL A 174 -6.95 -26.93 -3.91
N LYS A 175 -6.54 -28.14 -4.33
CA LYS A 175 -6.41 -28.47 -5.75
C LYS A 175 -7.76 -28.51 -6.47
N ASP A 176 -8.79 -29.06 -5.85
CA ASP A 176 -10.14 -29.18 -6.38
C ASP A 176 -10.81 -27.81 -6.53
N LYS A 177 -10.82 -27.02 -5.45
CA LYS A 177 -11.51 -25.73 -5.40
C LYS A 177 -10.74 -24.60 -6.08
N LEU A 178 -9.41 -24.62 -6.04
CA LEU A 178 -8.57 -23.55 -6.60
C LEU A 178 -7.85 -23.91 -7.90
N GLY A 179 -7.87 -25.19 -8.31
CA GLY A 179 -7.16 -25.65 -9.52
C GLY A 179 -5.63 -25.65 -9.41
N ILE A 180 -5.06 -25.27 -8.26
CA ILE A 180 -3.61 -25.18 -8.03
C ILE A 180 -3.23 -25.84 -6.70
N THR A 181 -1.97 -26.26 -6.58
CA THR A 181 -1.47 -26.93 -5.37
C THR A 181 -1.06 -25.93 -4.30
N ILE A 182 -1.00 -26.39 -3.04
CA ILE A 182 -0.43 -25.60 -1.92
C ILE A 182 1.00 -25.15 -2.23
N ASN A 183 1.82 -26.02 -2.80
CA ASN A 183 3.19 -25.65 -3.19
C ASN A 183 3.19 -24.52 -4.23
N LYS A 184 2.25 -24.53 -5.19
CA LYS A 184 2.10 -23.45 -6.15
C LYS A 184 1.65 -22.14 -5.48
N LEU A 185 0.76 -22.20 -4.48
CA LEU A 185 0.37 -21.02 -3.68
C LEU A 185 1.58 -20.41 -2.94
N ILE A 186 2.38 -21.23 -2.27
CA ILE A 186 3.61 -20.79 -1.59
C ILE A 186 4.56 -20.13 -2.60
N HIS A 187 4.80 -20.78 -3.74
CA HIS A 187 5.65 -20.22 -4.80
C HIS A 187 5.11 -18.91 -5.37
N ASN A 188 3.79 -18.78 -5.56
CA ASN A 188 3.17 -17.55 -6.04
C ASN A 188 3.34 -16.41 -5.03
N LYS A 189 3.16 -16.67 -3.73
CA LYS A 189 3.42 -15.69 -2.66
C LYS A 189 4.88 -15.23 -2.69
N LEU A 190 5.83 -16.18 -2.67
CA LEU A 190 7.26 -15.87 -2.74
C LEU A 190 7.61 -15.06 -4.00
N LEU A 191 7.05 -15.43 -5.16
CA LEU A 191 7.29 -14.71 -6.40
C LEU A 191 6.73 -13.28 -6.34
N ALA A 192 5.56 -13.08 -5.75
CA ALA A 192 4.96 -11.76 -5.58
C ALA A 192 5.84 -10.86 -4.70
N GLU A 193 6.30 -11.36 -3.55
CA GLU A 193 7.18 -10.61 -2.65
C GLU A 193 8.56 -10.33 -3.29
N ASN A 194 9.12 -11.30 -4.02
CA ASN A 194 10.34 -11.09 -4.81
C ASN A 194 10.17 -9.98 -5.86
N LYS A 195 9.04 -9.95 -6.57
CA LYS A 195 8.74 -8.87 -7.53
C LYS A 195 8.65 -7.52 -6.81
N LYS A 196 8.04 -7.46 -5.63
CA LYS A 196 7.98 -6.24 -4.80
C LYS A 196 9.38 -5.76 -4.41
N GLU A 197 10.23 -6.62 -3.86
CA GLU A 197 11.61 -6.25 -3.53
C GLU A 197 12.37 -5.72 -4.74
N VAL A 198 12.24 -6.39 -5.90
CA VAL A 198 12.91 -5.99 -7.13
C VAL A 198 12.38 -4.66 -7.67
N ALA A 199 11.07 -4.45 -7.67
CA ALA A 199 10.42 -3.26 -8.21
C ALA A 199 10.54 -2.04 -7.29
N PHE A 200 10.51 -2.25 -5.97
CA PHE A 200 10.21 -1.21 -5.01
C PHE A 200 11.34 -0.84 -4.08
N THR A 201 12.47 -1.56 -4.13
CA THR A 201 13.64 -1.25 -3.31
C THR A 201 14.84 -0.88 -4.18
N ASN A 202 15.76 -0.12 -3.57
CA ASN A 202 17.04 0.23 -4.18
C ASN A 202 18.12 -0.84 -3.94
N LYS A 203 17.80 -1.95 -3.27
CA LYS A 203 18.74 -3.05 -3.01
C LYS A 203 19.26 -3.61 -4.34
N SER A 204 20.53 -3.99 -4.37
CA SER A 204 21.07 -4.74 -5.50
C SER A 204 20.35 -6.08 -5.66
N ILE A 205 20.34 -6.62 -6.88
CA ILE A 205 19.75 -7.95 -7.14
C ILE A 205 20.45 -9.04 -6.30
N GLN A 206 21.72 -8.82 -5.95
CA GLN A 206 22.48 -9.70 -5.07
C GLN A 206 21.98 -9.65 -3.62
N GLU A 207 21.81 -8.45 -3.05
CA GLU A 207 21.25 -8.29 -1.69
C GLU A 207 19.85 -8.89 -1.60
N ILE A 208 18.99 -8.63 -2.59
CA ILE A 208 17.63 -9.20 -2.63
C ILE A 208 17.69 -10.73 -2.65
N ALA A 209 18.58 -11.33 -3.45
CA ALA A 209 18.69 -12.79 -3.50
C ALA A 209 19.02 -13.38 -2.12
N TYR A 210 19.96 -12.77 -1.39
CA TYR A 210 20.33 -13.23 -0.06
C TYR A 210 19.23 -13.01 0.98
N ASP A 211 18.60 -11.84 0.99
CA ASP A 211 17.47 -11.53 1.88
C ASP A 211 16.31 -12.52 1.69
N GLN A 212 16.08 -12.94 0.44
CA GLN A 212 15.05 -13.92 0.07
C GLN A 212 15.51 -15.37 0.33
N GLY A 213 16.68 -15.55 0.94
CA GLY A 213 17.19 -16.84 1.40
C GLY A 213 17.84 -17.71 0.33
N TYR A 214 18.15 -17.16 -0.85
CA TYR A 214 18.91 -17.84 -1.89
C TYR A 214 20.39 -17.83 -1.53
N LYS A 215 21.04 -19.00 -1.62
CA LYS A 215 22.49 -19.13 -1.38
C LYS A 215 23.34 -18.57 -2.53
N ASP A 216 22.74 -18.47 -3.72
CA ASP A 216 23.40 -18.06 -4.95
C ASP A 216 22.51 -17.07 -5.72
N PRO A 217 22.97 -15.81 -5.93
CA PRO A 217 22.27 -14.83 -6.75
C PRO A 217 22.04 -15.27 -8.21
N ALA A 218 22.92 -16.10 -8.80
CA ALA A 218 22.72 -16.59 -10.16
C ALA A 218 21.53 -17.57 -10.21
N TYR A 219 21.38 -18.41 -9.20
CA TYR A 219 20.19 -19.26 -9.04
C TYR A 219 18.90 -18.42 -8.89
N PHE A 220 18.90 -17.37 -8.06
CA PHE A 220 17.77 -16.43 -7.96
C PHE A 220 17.40 -15.83 -9.32
N ASN A 221 18.39 -15.33 -10.06
CA ASN A 221 18.18 -14.75 -11.39
C ASN A 221 17.50 -15.74 -12.34
N ARG A 222 17.95 -17.00 -12.36
CA ARG A 222 17.36 -18.05 -13.20
C ARG A 222 15.93 -18.38 -12.79
N VAL A 223 15.66 -18.57 -11.49
CA VAL A 223 14.32 -18.86 -10.97
C VAL A 223 13.36 -17.72 -11.28
N PHE A 224 13.78 -16.47 -11.04
CA PHE A 224 12.98 -15.29 -11.33
C PHE A 224 12.71 -15.16 -12.82
N LYS A 225 13.73 -15.30 -13.69
CA LYS A 225 13.56 -15.25 -15.14
C LYS A 225 12.61 -16.33 -15.65
N ASN A 226 12.73 -17.56 -15.15
CA ASN A 226 11.84 -18.65 -15.55
C ASN A 226 10.39 -18.40 -15.11
N SER A 227 10.19 -17.71 -13.99
CA SER A 227 8.85 -17.45 -13.43
C SER A 227 8.20 -16.18 -14.00
N VAL A 228 8.98 -15.19 -14.38
CA VAL A 228 8.50 -13.85 -14.80
C VAL A 228 8.71 -13.60 -16.30
N GLY A 229 9.54 -14.38 -16.97
CA GLY A 229 9.91 -14.23 -18.38
C GLY A 229 11.09 -13.28 -18.62
N GLN A 230 11.50 -12.51 -17.61
CA GLN A 230 12.59 -11.53 -17.68
C GLN A 230 13.46 -11.57 -16.42
N THR A 231 14.73 -11.17 -16.55
CA THR A 231 15.64 -11.09 -15.40
C THR A 231 15.15 -10.08 -14.36
N PRO A 232 15.52 -10.21 -13.08
CA PRO A 232 15.22 -9.21 -12.05
C PRO A 232 15.62 -7.79 -12.46
N LYS A 233 16.79 -7.62 -13.07
CA LYS A 233 17.25 -6.31 -13.56
C LYS A 233 16.33 -5.76 -14.64
N GLN A 234 16.05 -6.53 -15.70
CA GLN A 234 15.13 -6.12 -16.76
C GLN A 234 13.72 -5.81 -16.21
N PHE A 235 13.25 -6.61 -15.25
CA PHE A 235 11.97 -6.40 -14.59
C PHE A 235 11.93 -5.05 -13.86
N ARG A 236 12.97 -4.75 -13.07
CA ARG A 236 13.12 -3.47 -12.38
C ARG A 236 13.14 -2.32 -13.38
N ASP A 237 14.00 -2.42 -14.39
CA ASP A 237 14.19 -1.38 -15.40
C ASP A 237 12.87 -1.03 -16.11
N ALA A 238 12.06 -2.04 -16.43
CA ALA A 238 10.74 -1.88 -17.06
C ALA A 238 9.64 -1.37 -16.10
N PHE A 239 9.75 -1.60 -14.79
CA PHE A 239 8.71 -1.31 -13.80
C PHE A 239 8.82 0.10 -13.19
N ASP A 240 9.06 1.13 -14.01
CA ASP A 240 9.31 2.53 -13.59
C ASP A 240 10.73 2.85 -13.07
N TYR A 241 11.82 2.12 -13.38
CA TYR A 241 13.15 2.53 -12.89
C TYR A 241 13.60 3.90 -13.42
N GLU A 242 13.25 4.26 -14.66
CA GLU A 242 13.61 5.58 -15.22
C GLU A 242 12.77 6.73 -14.63
N ASN A 243 11.57 6.46 -14.12
CA ASN A 243 10.67 7.48 -13.56
C ASN A 243 10.60 7.49 -12.02
N ARG A 244 11.08 6.43 -11.35
CA ARG A 244 11.31 6.42 -9.91
C ARG A 244 12.59 7.18 -9.64
N ASP A 245 12.47 8.49 -9.45
CA ASP A 245 13.40 9.14 -8.57
C ASP A 245 13.12 8.71 -7.12
N ALA A 246 13.32 7.43 -6.81
CA ALA A 246 13.08 6.81 -5.50
C ALA A 246 13.81 7.60 -4.42
N PHE A 247 15.02 8.08 -4.74
CA PHE A 247 15.74 9.01 -3.88
C PHE A 247 14.92 10.26 -3.51
N SER A 248 14.34 10.95 -4.50
CA SER A 248 13.53 12.15 -4.25
C SER A 248 12.22 11.81 -3.55
N GLN A 249 11.60 10.67 -3.88
CA GLN A 249 10.39 10.20 -3.20
C GLN A 249 10.64 9.89 -1.72
N ASP A 250 11.63 9.05 -1.44
CA ASP A 250 12.05 8.66 -0.08
C ASP A 250 12.39 9.91 0.74
N LEU A 251 13.12 10.87 0.14
CA LEU A 251 13.48 12.10 0.80
C LEU A 251 12.26 12.99 1.10
N ILE A 252 11.35 13.16 0.14
CA ILE A 252 10.14 13.97 0.33
C ILE A 252 9.21 13.33 1.36
N GLU A 253 9.05 12.01 1.35
CA GLU A 253 8.29 11.28 2.35
C GLU A 253 8.88 11.47 3.75
N LEU A 254 10.20 11.34 3.88
CA LEU A 254 10.89 11.56 5.14
C LEU A 254 10.72 12.99 5.66
N ILE A 255 10.81 13.99 4.77
CA ILE A 255 10.52 15.41 5.10
C ILE A 255 9.07 15.56 5.56
N ASN A 256 8.10 15.00 4.84
CA ASN A 256 6.69 15.09 5.22
C ASN A 256 6.41 14.49 6.60
N LEU A 257 7.09 13.39 6.94
CA LEU A 257 6.92 12.70 8.20
C LEU A 257 7.51 13.46 9.40
N PHE A 258 8.68 14.09 9.23
CA PHE A 258 9.48 14.61 10.36
C PHE A 258 9.64 16.13 10.39
N HIS A 259 9.24 16.89 9.36
CA HIS A 259 9.47 18.34 9.29
C HIS A 259 8.87 19.17 10.44
N LYS A 260 7.95 18.63 11.24
CA LYS A 260 7.37 19.32 12.40
C LYS A 260 8.26 19.29 13.64
N GLU A 261 9.11 18.29 13.75
CA GLU A 261 9.94 18.02 14.94
C GLU A 261 11.43 18.18 14.62
N GLU A 262 11.84 17.89 13.36
CA GLU A 262 13.24 17.78 12.96
C GLU A 262 13.58 18.68 11.78
N HIS A 263 14.42 19.69 12.03
CA HIS A 263 14.85 20.67 11.04
C HIS A 263 16.33 20.51 10.62
N SER A 264 17.07 19.62 11.28
CA SER A 264 18.51 19.45 11.05
C SER A 264 18.78 18.60 9.81
N LEU A 265 19.76 18.99 8.99
CA LEU A 265 20.17 18.19 7.82
C LEU A 265 20.78 16.84 8.21
N GLY A 266 21.40 16.78 9.40
CA GLY A 266 22.01 15.57 9.96
C GLY A 266 20.99 14.47 10.14
N PHE A 267 19.84 14.78 10.75
CA PHE A 267 18.74 13.83 10.95
C PHE A 267 18.33 13.13 9.65
N TYR A 268 18.07 13.90 8.58
CA TYR A 268 17.65 13.33 7.30
C TYR A 268 18.76 12.52 6.63
N ALA A 269 20.02 12.92 6.79
CA ALA A 269 21.17 12.19 6.26
C ALA A 269 21.32 10.82 6.95
N ASP A 270 21.20 10.78 8.27
CA ASP A 270 21.27 9.56 9.07
C ASP A 270 20.12 8.59 8.71
N LYS A 271 18.89 9.11 8.57
CA LYS A 271 17.73 8.32 8.12
C LYS A 271 17.86 7.78 6.70
N MET A 272 18.58 8.48 5.82
CA MET A 272 18.89 8.01 4.47
C MET A 272 20.18 7.19 4.39
N ASN A 273 20.81 6.88 5.53
CA ASN A 273 22.05 6.11 5.65
C ASN A 273 23.20 6.65 4.77
N VAL A 274 23.37 7.97 4.73
CA VAL A 274 24.40 8.66 3.95
C VAL A 274 24.97 9.84 4.73
N SER A 275 26.18 10.29 4.39
CA SER A 275 26.69 11.54 4.97
C SER A 275 25.90 12.76 4.51
N VAL A 276 25.83 13.80 5.34
CA VAL A 276 25.17 15.08 5.01
C VAL A 276 25.69 15.67 3.69
N LYS A 277 27.00 15.54 3.43
CA LYS A 277 27.65 16.00 2.19
C LYS A 277 27.16 15.22 0.97
N ALA A 278 27.09 13.89 1.08
CA ALA A 278 26.60 13.04 -0.01
C ALA A 278 25.12 13.30 -0.31
N LEU A 279 24.30 13.40 0.73
CA LEU A 279 22.88 13.72 0.59
C LEU A 279 22.69 15.09 -0.08
N SER A 280 23.34 16.13 0.43
CA SER A 280 23.22 17.49 -0.10
C SER A 280 23.63 17.58 -1.58
N LYS A 281 24.71 16.89 -1.97
CA LYS A 281 25.13 16.81 -3.38
C LYS A 281 24.08 16.13 -4.25
N LYS A 282 23.51 15.02 -3.76
CA LYS A 282 22.50 14.25 -4.49
C LYS A 282 21.19 15.04 -4.64
N VAL A 283 20.74 15.74 -3.60
CA VAL A 283 19.59 16.67 -3.64
C VAL A 283 19.83 17.78 -4.66
N LYS A 284 21.00 18.43 -4.62
CA LYS A 284 21.31 19.50 -5.56
C LYS A 284 21.31 19.04 -7.01
N HIS A 285 21.88 17.86 -7.28
CA HIS A 285 21.92 17.31 -8.62
C HIS A 285 20.54 16.85 -9.12
N LYS A 286 19.78 16.12 -8.30
CA LYS A 286 18.54 15.48 -8.75
C LYS A 286 17.33 16.40 -8.71
N MET A 287 17.24 17.25 -7.69
CA MET A 287 16.05 18.06 -7.43
C MET A 287 16.26 19.54 -7.75
N ASN A 288 17.46 19.92 -8.20
CA ASN A 288 17.88 21.30 -8.43
C ASN A 288 17.62 22.24 -7.24
N ASN A 289 17.55 21.69 -6.02
CA ASN A 289 17.21 22.40 -4.80
C ASN A 289 18.24 22.09 -3.70
N SER A 290 18.20 22.77 -2.56
CA SER A 290 18.96 22.35 -1.37
C SER A 290 18.06 21.61 -0.40
N LEU A 291 18.62 20.66 0.37
CA LEU A 291 17.88 19.93 1.39
C LEU A 291 17.21 20.86 2.40
N GLY A 292 17.91 21.90 2.85
CA GLY A 292 17.35 22.88 3.76
C GLY A 292 16.22 23.71 3.15
N GLN A 293 16.22 23.95 1.84
CA GLN A 293 15.10 24.63 1.17
C GLN A 293 13.87 23.73 1.07
N LEU A 294 14.06 22.42 0.81
CA LEU A 294 12.95 21.46 0.78
C LEU A 294 12.27 21.36 2.14
N ILE A 295 13.05 21.23 3.22
CA ILE A 295 12.51 21.18 4.60
C ILE A 295 11.72 22.46 4.93
N ARG A 296 12.32 23.64 4.68
CA ARG A 296 11.64 24.92 4.92
C ARG A 296 10.36 25.07 4.10
N SER A 297 10.37 24.63 2.84
CA SER A 297 9.20 24.69 1.97
C SER A 297 8.06 23.84 2.53
N GLN A 298 8.37 22.65 3.05
CA GLN A 298 7.38 21.78 3.69
C GLN A 298 6.81 22.40 4.98
N ILE A 299 7.65 22.98 5.82
CA ILE A 299 7.22 23.70 7.04
C ILE A 299 6.27 24.85 6.67
N ILE A 300 6.62 25.64 5.65
CA ILE A 300 5.77 26.74 5.17
C ILE A 300 4.45 26.22 4.59
N GLN A 301 4.46 25.09 3.87
CA GLN A 301 3.23 24.49 3.36
C GLN A 301 2.31 24.06 4.50
N SER A 302 2.82 23.33 5.48
CA SER A 302 2.06 22.93 6.67
C SER A 302 1.55 24.14 7.46
N ALA A 303 2.37 25.17 7.63
CA ALA A 303 1.96 26.43 8.27
C ALA A 303 0.79 27.09 7.54
N LYS A 304 0.85 27.19 6.21
CA LYS A 304 -0.24 27.76 5.41
C LYS A 304 -1.54 26.97 5.58
N THR A 305 -1.46 25.64 5.58
CA THR A 305 -2.64 24.78 5.79
C THR A 305 -3.26 25.03 7.16
N MET A 306 -2.46 24.98 8.23
CA MET A 306 -2.95 25.17 9.61
C MET A 306 -3.52 26.58 9.83
N LEU A 307 -2.88 27.61 9.27
CA LEU A 307 -3.39 28.99 9.35
C LEU A 307 -4.70 29.17 8.57
N ALA A 308 -4.86 28.48 7.44
CA ALA A 308 -6.11 28.50 6.66
C ALA A 308 -7.27 27.77 7.37
N GLU A 309 -6.95 26.83 8.28
CA GLU A 309 -7.90 26.14 9.16
C GLU A 309 -8.21 26.93 10.45
N ASP A 310 -7.84 28.21 10.47
CA ASP A 310 -8.08 29.15 11.56
C ASP A 310 -7.36 28.79 12.88
N GLU A 311 -6.27 28.00 12.83
CA GLU A 311 -5.47 27.69 14.01
C GLU A 311 -4.78 28.95 14.58
N PRO A 312 -4.62 29.08 15.92
CA PRO A 312 -3.91 30.21 16.50
C PRO A 312 -2.42 30.20 16.14
N VAL A 313 -1.86 31.35 15.74
CA VAL A 313 -0.45 31.49 15.31
C VAL A 313 0.55 30.89 16.31
N LYS A 314 0.27 31.03 17.61
CA LYS A 314 1.10 30.47 18.69
C LYS A 314 1.08 28.94 18.68
N GLU A 315 -0.08 28.32 18.47
CA GLU A 315 -0.21 26.86 18.38
C GLU A 315 0.47 26.33 17.12
N VAL A 316 0.30 27.02 15.98
CA VAL A 316 0.98 26.67 14.72
C VAL A 316 2.50 26.70 14.90
N ALA A 317 3.03 27.70 15.59
CA ALA A 317 4.47 27.79 15.85
C ALA A 317 5.00 26.58 16.62
N PHE A 318 4.37 26.23 17.73
CA PHE A 318 4.81 25.09 18.55
C PHE A 318 4.63 23.76 17.85
N ALA A 319 3.51 23.58 17.12
CA ALA A 319 3.24 22.37 16.36
C ALA A 319 4.19 22.14 15.18
N LEU A 320 4.91 23.20 14.74
CA LEU A 320 5.95 23.14 13.72
C LEU A 320 7.36 23.21 14.32
N GLY A 321 7.51 22.93 15.62
CA GLY A 321 8.81 22.78 16.26
C GLY A 321 9.55 24.09 16.53
N PHE A 322 8.86 25.24 16.51
CA PHE A 322 9.45 26.51 16.93
C PHE A 322 9.32 26.67 18.44
N GLU A 323 10.42 26.95 19.13
CA GLU A 323 10.43 27.22 20.58
C GLU A 323 9.69 28.53 20.94
N GLU A 324 9.60 29.47 19.99
CA GLU A 324 8.94 30.76 20.19
C GLU A 324 8.11 31.17 18.98
N ALA A 325 6.89 31.65 19.23
CA ALA A 325 5.98 32.14 18.21
C ALA A 325 6.54 33.33 17.40
N ASN A 326 7.44 34.12 17.99
CA ASN A 326 8.09 35.24 17.30
C ASN A 326 9.11 34.77 16.25
N HIS A 327 9.83 33.67 16.54
CA HIS A 327 10.75 33.04 15.58
C HIS A 327 9.97 32.47 14.39
N PHE A 328 8.86 31.78 14.65
CA PHE A 328 7.95 31.32 13.60
C PHE A 328 7.41 32.48 12.77
N SER A 329 6.95 33.56 13.41
CA SER A 329 6.37 34.71 12.71
C SER A 329 7.38 35.39 11.77
N SER A 330 8.62 35.54 12.23
CA SER A 330 9.73 36.05 11.40
C SER A 330 10.05 35.09 10.25
N PHE A 331 10.16 33.78 10.55
CA PHE A 331 10.40 32.75 9.55
C PHE A 331 9.34 32.75 8.45
N PHE A 332 8.06 32.74 8.83
CA PHE A 332 6.93 32.74 7.90
C PHE A 332 6.92 34.00 7.04
N THR A 333 7.07 35.17 7.67
CA THR A 333 7.09 36.46 6.95
C THR A 333 8.23 36.51 5.92
N ASN A 334 9.42 36.03 6.27
CA ASN A 334 10.57 36.01 5.37
C ASN A 334 10.36 35.11 4.13
N HIS A 335 9.54 34.06 4.23
CA HIS A 335 9.32 33.12 3.12
C HIS A 335 8.02 33.37 2.36
N VAL A 336 7.01 33.96 3.00
CA VAL A 336 5.67 34.17 2.44
C VAL A 336 5.43 35.64 2.06
N GLY A 337 6.18 36.57 2.63
CA GLY A 337 6.08 38.01 2.37
C GLY A 337 5.01 38.73 3.22
N VAL A 338 4.19 37.99 3.97
CA VAL A 338 3.19 38.53 4.90
C VAL A 338 3.26 37.80 6.24
N SER A 339 2.84 38.46 7.32
CA SER A 339 2.84 37.83 8.65
C SER A 339 1.78 36.73 8.75
N PRO A 340 1.96 35.73 9.64
CA PRO A 340 0.95 34.68 9.86
C PRO A 340 -0.44 35.24 10.18
N SER A 341 -0.51 36.27 11.02
CA SER A 341 -1.77 36.93 11.39
C SER A 341 -2.42 37.67 10.22
N ALA A 342 -1.62 38.18 9.28
CA ALA A 342 -2.13 38.81 8.07
C ALA A 342 -2.57 37.77 7.03
N PHE A 343 -1.87 36.63 6.94
CA PHE A 343 -2.23 35.51 6.06
C PHE A 343 -3.55 34.84 6.44
N LYS A 344 -3.89 34.86 7.73
CA LYS A 344 -5.12 34.28 8.30
C LYS A 344 -6.39 35.11 8.00
N LYS A 345 -6.23 36.39 7.68
CA LYS A 345 -7.34 37.29 7.30
C LYS A 345 -7.62 37.21 5.81
#